data_AF-A0A0M6YDB5-F1
#
_entry.id   AF-A0A0M6YDB5-F1
#
_cell.length_a   1.000
_cell.length_b   1.000
_cell.length_c   1.000
_cell.angle_alpha   90.00
_cell.angle_beta   90.00
_cell.angle_gamma   90.00
#
_symmetry.space_group_name_H-M   'P 1'
#
loop_
_entity.id
_entity.type
_entity.pdbx_description
1 polymer ?
#
loop_
_entity_poly.entity_id
_entity_poly.type
_entity_poly.pdbx_seq_one_letter_code
_entity_poly.pdbx_strand_id
1 'polypeptide(L)' 'MDITVLGIDLGKSVCSLAGLDASGAVVFRKRLQRFRLLDFLAELPSCIVAKEACGALITSGASASNMRVSHD' A
#
# COMPACT_ATOMS: atom_id res chain seq x y z
N MET A 1 14.51 -5.91 1.82
CA MET A 1 13.86 -5.57 0.54
C MET A 1 13.41 -4.13 0.67
N ASP A 2 14.12 -3.20 0.02
CA ASP A 2 13.87 -1.77 0.22
C ASP A 2 12.70 -1.31 -0.65
N ILE A 3 11.52 -1.26 -0.04
CA ILE A 3 10.33 -0.69 -0.65
C ILE A 3 10.29 0.79 -0.26
N THR A 4 10.35 1.68 -1.25
CA THR A 4 10.23 3.12 -1.05
C THR A 4 8.80 3.59 -1.33
N VAL A 5 8.12 2.94 -2.28
CA VAL A 5 6.72 3.20 -2.63
C VAL A 5 5.93 1.90 -2.67
N LEU A 6 4.80 1.88 -1.98
CA LEU A 6 3.84 0.78 -2.02
C LEU A 6 2.55 1.25 -2.71
N GLY A 7 2.28 0.68 -3.89
CA GLY A 7 0.99 0.80 -4.57
C GLY A 7 -0.03 -0.17 -3.98
N ILE A 8 -1.24 0.32 -3.69
CA ILE A 8 -2.37 -0.48 -3.18
C ILE A 8 -3.59 -0.26 -4.07
N ASP A 9 -4.08 -1.36 -4.65
CA ASP A 9 -5.34 -1.44 -5.37
C ASP A 9 -6.37 -2.22 -4.52
N LEU A 10 -7.50 -1.57 -4.22
CA LEU A 10 -8.53 -2.12 -3.35
C LEU A 10 -9.63 -2.82 -4.15
N GLY A 11 -9.65 -4.15 -4.14
CA GLY A 11 -10.81 -4.92 -4.55
C GLY A 11 -11.84 -5.12 -3.44
N LYS A 12 -12.93 -5.83 -3.76
CA LYS A 12 -14.05 -6.11 -2.84
C LYS A 12 -13.62 -6.92 -1.60
N SER A 13 -12.86 -7.99 -1.82
CA SER A 13 -12.38 -8.89 -0.75
C SER A 13 -10.86 -9.03 -0.73
N VAL A 14 -10.19 -8.68 -1.82
CA VAL A 14 -8.75 -8.83 -2.01
C VAL A 14 -8.15 -7.49 -2.42
N CYS A 15 -6.98 -7.18 -1.88
CA CYS A 15 -6.17 -6.04 -2.26
C CYS A 15 -4.95 -6.53 -3.05
N SER A 16 -4.62 -5.83 -4.13
CA SER A 16 -3.39 -6.06 -4.89
C SER A 16 -2.34 -5.02 -4.46
N LEU A 17 -1.12 -5.49 -4.23
CA LEU A 17 0.00 -4.68 -3.77
C LEU A 17 1.15 -4.74 -4.77
N ALA A 18 1.81 -3.61 -4.98
CA ALA A 18 3.06 -3.50 -5.74
C ALA A 18 4.07 -2.66 -4.95
N GLY A 19 5.22 -3.23 -4.61
CA GLY A 19 6.32 -2.52 -3.96
C GLY A 19 7.36 -2.10 -5.00
N LEU A 20 7.75 -0.82 -4.97
CA LEU A 20 8.77 -0.24 -5.82
C LEU A 20 9.98 0.16 -4.97
N ASP A 21 11.17 0.03 -5.54
CA ASP A 21 12.41 0.57 -4.94
C ASP A 21 12.64 2.05 -5.32
N ALA A 22 13.75 2.62 -4.87
CA ALA A 22 14.12 4.01 -5.15
C ALA A 22 14.29 4.34 -6.65
N SER A 23 14.53 3.33 -7.50
CA SER A 23 14.61 3.50 -8.96
C SER A 23 13.25 3.45 -9.65
N GLY A 24 12.19 3.14 -8.91
CA GLY A 24 10.85 2.91 -9.45
C GLY A 24 10.68 1.50 -10.02
N ALA A 25 11.64 0.60 -9.82
CA ALA A 25 11.52 -0.79 -10.26
C ALA A 25 10.59 -1.55 -9.32
N VAL A 26 9.70 -2.37 -9.88
CA VAL A 26 8.82 -3.22 -9.08
C VAL A 26 9.63 -4.38 -8.50
N VAL A 27 9.88 -4.32 -7.20
CA VAL A 27 10.59 -5.37 -6.48
C VAL A 27 9.64 -6.45 -5.96
N PHE A 28 8.38 -6.10 -5.67
CA PHE A 28 7.43 -7.00 -5.01
C PHE A 28 6.01 -6.87 -5.58
N ARG A 29 5.28 -7.98 -5.64
CA ARG A 29 3.83 -8.01 -5.87
C ARG A 29 3.16 -9.03 -4.94
N LYS A 30 2.02 -8.68 -4.34
CA LYS A 30 1.25 -9.61 -3.50
C LYS A 30 -0.23 -9.30 -3.56
N ARG A 31 -1.05 -10.35 -3.45
CA ARG A 31 -2.48 -10.24 -3.18
C ARG A 31 -2.77 -10.65 -1.74
N LEU A 32 -3.57 -9.86 -1.05
CA LEU A 32 -3.95 -10.08 0.34
C LEU A 32 -5.46 -10.01 0.47
N GLN A 33 -6.05 -10.77 1.39
CA GLN A 33 -7.41 -10.48 1.82
C GLN A 33 -7.46 -9.11 2.48
N ARG A 34 -8.55 -8.36 2.27
CA ARG A 34 -8.69 -6.97 2.76
C ARG A 34 -8.48 -6.85 4.27
N PHE A 35 -8.91 -7.85 5.04
CA PHE A 35 -8.73 -7.87 6.50
C PHE A 35 -7.26 -8.06 6.95
N ARG A 36 -6.37 -8.56 6.07
CA ARG A 36 -4.93 -8.73 6.36
C ARG A 36 -4.10 -7.53 5.93
N LEU A 37 -4.71 -6.53 5.30
CA LEU A 37 -3.98 -5.39 4.76
C LEU A 37 -3.31 -4.58 5.87
N LEU A 38 -4.02 -4.29 6.96
CA LEU A 38 -3.48 -3.50 8.07
C LEU A 38 -2.31 -4.20 8.76
N ASP A 39 -2.44 -5.50 9.05
CA ASP A 39 -1.36 -6.30 9.63
C ASP A 39 -0.11 -6.27 8.73
N PHE A 40 -0.29 -6.41 7.42
CA PHE A 40 0.81 -6.35 6.46
C PHE A 40 1.47 -4.96 6.43
N LEU A 41 0.69 -3.88 6.46
CA LEU A 41 1.22 -2.53 6.47
C LEU A 41 1.99 -2.20 7.76
N ALA A 42 1.58 -2.78 8.90
CA ALA A 42 2.26 -2.61 10.18
C ALA A 42 3.64 -3.28 10.23
N GLU A 43 3.85 -4.35 9.45
CA GLU A 43 5.13 -5.05 9.35
C GLU A 43 6.11 -4.40 8.36
N LEU A 44 5.65 -3.46 7.52
CA LEU A 44 6.49 -2.82 6.53
C LEU A 44 7.35 -1.70 7.12
N PRO A 45 8.61 -1.54 6.65
CA PRO A 45 9.39 -0.34 6.94
C PRO A 45 8.70 0.91 6.39
N SER A 46 9.08 2.08 6.90
CA SER A 46 8.50 3.35 6.45
C SER A 46 8.68 3.52 4.95
N CYS A 47 7.56 3.58 4.23
CA CYS A 47 7.50 3.78 2.79
C CYS A 47 6.33 4.71 2.46
N ILE A 48 6.37 5.30 1.27
CA ILE A 48 5.26 6.09 0.74
C ILE A 48 4.18 5.12 0.28
N VAL A 49 2.93 5.37 0.66
CA VAL A 49 1.80 4.56 0.19
C VAL A 49 1.02 5.34 -0.86
N ALA A 50 1.01 4.80 -2.08
CA ALA A 50 0.17 5.26 -3.17
C ALA A 50 -1.09 4.40 -3.20
N LYS A 51 -2.24 5.03 -3.02
CA LYS A 51 -3.54 4.34 -3.01
C LYS A 51 -4.44 4.94 -4.06
N GLU A 52 -5.00 4.09 -4.90
CA GLU A 52 -6.07 4.50 -5.80
C GLU A 52 -7.39 4.53 -5.02
N ALA A 53 -8.02 5.70 -4.97
CA ALA A 53 -9.43 5.83 -4.63
C ALA A 53 -10.15 6.17 -5.93
N CYS A 54 -11.24 5.48 -6.27
CA CYS A 54 -11.98 5.67 -7.53
C CYS A 54 -12.06 7.16 -7.92
N GLY A 55 -11.26 7.57 -8.90
CA GLY A 55 -11.22 8.93 -9.46
C GLY A 55 -9.97 9.78 -9.19
N ALA A 56 -9.08 9.43 -8.24
CA ALA A 56 -7.85 10.19 -7.99
C ALA A 56 -6.73 9.34 -7.36
N LEU A 57 -5.50 9.52 -7.87
CA LEU A 57 -4.30 9.00 -7.22
C LEU A 57 -4.03 9.84 -5.96
N ILE A 58 -4.18 9.24 -4.79
CA ILE A 58 -3.82 9.89 -3.52
C ILE A 58 -2.40 9.43 -3.17
N THR A 59 -1.44 10.33 -3.27
CA THR A 59 -0.10 10.13 -2.70
C THR A 59 -0.12 10.66 -1.26
N SER A 60 -0.47 9.80 -0.30
CA SER A 60 -0.26 10.15 1.10
C SER A 60 1.20 9.92 1.45
N GLY A 61 1.93 10.97 1.84
CA GLY A 61 3.23 10.86 2.52
C GLY A 61 3.11 10.30 3.94
N ALA A 62 2.12 9.43 4.18
CA ALA A 62 1.90 8.80 5.46
C ALA A 62 2.88 7.63 5.59
N SER A 63 3.73 7.69 6.61
CA SER A 63 4.38 6.48 7.11
C SER A 63 3.28 5.46 7.44
N ALA A 64 3.46 4.20 7.06
CA ALA A 64 2.45 3.14 7.21
C ALA A 64 1.89 3.04 8.65
N SER A 65 2.64 3.51 9.64
CA SER A 65 2.26 3.66 11.05
C SER A 65 1.10 4.63 11.33
N ASN A 66 0.72 5.50 10.38
CA ASN A 66 -0.29 6.56 10.60
C ASN A 66 -1.51 6.48 9.66
N MET A 67 -1.68 5.37 8.92
CA MET A 67 -2.78 5.21 7.99
C MET A 67 -4.09 4.87 8.72
N ARG A 68 -4.84 5.89 9.14
CA ARG A 68 -6.25 5.72 9.52
C ARG A 68 -7.06 5.46 8.26
N VAL A 69 -7.39 4.19 8.02
CA VAL A 69 -8.37 3.82 7.01
C VAL A 69 -9.74 4.24 7.55
N SER A 70 -10.29 5.35 7.05
CA SER A 70 -11.70 5.66 7.27
C SER A 70 -12.52 4.48 6.74
N HIS A 71 -13.21 3.80 7.65
CA HIS A 71 -14.28 2.88 7.31
C HIS A 71 -15.46 3.73 6.85
N ASP A 72 -15.77 3.64 5.55
CA ASP A 72 -17.16 3.76 5.09
C ASP A 72 -17.77 2.37 5.19
#